data_AF-A0A0D8Y633-F1
#
_entry.id   AF-A0A0D8Y633-F1
#
_cell.length_a   1.000
_cell.length_b   1.000
_cell.length_c   1.000
_cell.angle_alpha   90.00
_cell.angle_beta   90.00
_cell.angle_gamma   90.00
#
_symmetry.space_group_name_H-M   'P 1'
#
loop_
_entity.id
_entity.type
_entity.pdbx_description
1 polymer ?
#
loop_
_entity_poly.entity_id
_entity_poly.type
_entity_poly.pdbx_seq_one_letter_code
_entity_poly.pdbx_strand_id
1 'polypeptide(L)'
;MTSILECQVGVTITLLTILTVTLGRVQFEDWHCGSNEFTRRMWFDSITKNCEEEIMLLVNHCCVVHDECYTHQLGQDKCDKKFCECNRRSADLKANCRDLLEASCSLVQIFGFGAYHNSANYSEPDDLVKYTLHSTSLKDRYIGIYGQCPKVNATLSSCALQHNLCQESAMKCADSLSVCLHDAASMDGSVLCENAVEEICDATFNGSSLYHVKQQRPSIKISELLGQAITMKIYNRRSHLSAVILLSF
;
A
#
# COMPACT_ATOMS: atom_id res chain seq x y z
N MET A 1 50.80 12.81 48.42
CA MET A 1 49.88 13.75 47.75
C MET A 1 50.40 13.97 46.34
N THR A 2 49.49 14.04 45.38
CA THR A 2 49.65 14.20 43.92
C THR A 2 50.25 13.03 43.13
N SER A 3 49.38 12.23 42.53
CA SER A 3 49.65 11.47 41.31
C SER A 3 48.66 11.94 40.24
N ILE A 4 49.20 12.48 39.17
CA ILE A 4 48.50 12.96 37.97
C ILE A 4 48.02 11.74 37.18
N LEU A 5 46.73 11.69 36.86
CA LEU A 5 46.14 10.68 35.98
C LEU A 5 46.03 11.27 34.58
N GLU A 6 46.93 10.87 33.69
CA GLU A 6 46.86 11.17 32.25
C GLU A 6 45.77 10.30 31.60
N CYS A 7 44.78 10.94 30.96
CA CYS A 7 43.81 10.26 30.09
C CYS A 7 44.48 9.92 28.76
N GLN A 8 44.92 8.67 28.60
CA GLN A 8 45.36 8.15 27.32
C GLN A 8 44.14 7.71 26.50
N VAL A 9 43.91 8.42 25.39
CA VAL A 9 42.88 8.14 24.39
C VAL A 9 43.21 6.82 23.69
N GLY A 10 42.58 5.73 24.15
CA GLY A 10 42.57 4.47 23.44
C GLY A 10 41.49 4.49 22.36
N VAL A 11 41.86 4.81 21.12
CA VAL A 11 41.00 4.60 19.95
C VAL A 11 40.93 3.10 19.69
N THR A 12 39.98 2.42 20.30
CA THR A 12 39.58 1.08 19.87
C THR A 12 38.84 1.24 18.54
N ILE A 13 39.49 0.86 17.44
CA ILE A 13 38.82 0.63 16.16
C ILE A 13 37.95 -0.62 16.36
N THR A 14 36.74 -0.44 16.86
CA THR A 14 35.71 -1.45 16.73
C THR A 14 35.37 -1.53 15.26
N LEU A 15 35.76 -2.64 14.63
CA LEU A 15 35.26 -3.04 13.34
C LEU A 15 33.73 -3.14 13.49
N LEU A 16 33.00 -2.08 13.10
CA LEU A 16 31.56 -2.17 12.94
C LEU A 16 31.35 -3.23 11.86
N THR A 17 31.03 -4.45 12.27
CA THR A 17 30.26 -5.33 11.43
C THR A 17 29.02 -4.53 11.06
N ILE A 18 28.98 -4.06 9.82
CA ILE A 18 27.75 -3.59 9.21
C ILE A 18 26.85 -4.82 9.20
N LEU A 19 26.11 -5.04 10.29
CA LEU A 19 24.83 -5.71 10.20
C LEU A 19 24.06 -4.77 9.28
N THR A 20 24.10 -5.05 7.98
CA THR A 20 23.06 -4.59 7.08
C THR A 20 21.82 -5.23 7.66
N VAL A 21 21.11 -4.46 8.48
CA VAL A 21 19.81 -4.85 8.97
C VAL A 21 18.97 -5.00 7.71
N THR A 22 18.77 -6.24 7.24
CA THR A 22 17.88 -6.56 6.13
C THR A 22 16.42 -6.45 6.57
N LEU A 23 16.09 -5.46 7.43
CA LEU A 23 14.71 -5.10 7.72
C LEU A 23 14.27 -4.15 6.62
N GLY A 24 13.40 -4.64 5.73
CA GLY A 24 12.63 -3.75 4.87
C GLY A 24 12.23 -4.27 3.50
N ARG A 25 12.37 -5.56 3.24
CA ARG A 25 11.95 -6.15 1.97
C ARG A 25 10.65 -6.93 2.15
N VAL A 26 9.70 -6.68 1.25
CA VAL A 26 8.52 -7.53 1.06
C VAL A 26 9.02 -8.92 0.69
N GLN A 27 8.72 -9.92 1.52
CA GLN A 27 9.00 -11.31 1.19
C GLN A 27 7.88 -11.86 0.31
N PHE A 28 8.10 -13.01 -0.31
CA PHE A 28 7.07 -13.60 -1.17
C PHE A 28 5.83 -14.01 -0.38
N GLU A 29 6.02 -14.44 0.85
CA GLU A 29 4.95 -14.83 1.76
C GLU A 29 3.95 -13.68 1.95
N ASP A 30 4.44 -12.44 1.91
CA ASP A 30 3.67 -11.20 2.05
C ASP A 30 3.19 -10.64 0.70
N TRP A 31 3.48 -11.31 -0.41
CA TRP A 31 3.19 -10.80 -1.76
C TRP A 31 1.79 -11.20 -2.23
N HIS A 32 0.93 -10.24 -2.54
CA HIS A 32 -0.47 -10.46 -2.89
C HIS A 32 -0.76 -10.41 -4.39
N CYS A 33 0.07 -9.76 -5.21
CA CYS A 33 -0.23 -9.64 -6.64
C CYS A 33 -0.20 -10.99 -7.36
N GLY A 34 -1.36 -11.46 -7.84
CA GLY A 34 -1.54 -12.67 -8.64
C GLY A 34 -2.78 -13.45 -8.20
N SER A 35 -3.39 -14.22 -9.11
CA SER A 35 -4.65 -14.92 -8.84
C SER A 35 -4.47 -16.34 -8.27
N ASN A 36 -3.27 -16.91 -8.39
CA ASN A 36 -2.90 -18.22 -7.87
C ASN A 36 -1.39 -18.26 -7.57
N GLU A 37 -0.88 -19.33 -6.96
CA GLU A 37 0.53 -19.43 -6.57
C GLU A 37 1.50 -19.20 -7.74
N PHE A 38 1.20 -19.78 -8.92
CA PHE A 38 2.03 -19.65 -10.11
C PHE A 38 2.12 -18.18 -10.58
N THR A 39 0.97 -17.53 -10.75
CA THR A 39 0.91 -16.12 -11.17
C THR A 39 1.46 -15.19 -10.09
N ARG A 40 1.22 -15.47 -8.80
CA ARG A 40 1.84 -14.74 -7.68
C ARG A 40 3.36 -14.78 -7.76
N ARG A 41 3.92 -15.97 -7.99
CA ARG A 41 5.37 -16.15 -8.14
C ARG A 41 5.91 -15.41 -9.36
N MET A 42 5.24 -15.55 -10.50
CA MET A 42 5.63 -14.86 -11.73
C MET A 42 5.64 -13.33 -11.53
N TRP A 43 4.63 -12.76 -10.88
CA TRP A 43 4.57 -11.32 -10.61
C TRP A 43 5.63 -10.86 -9.62
N PHE A 44 5.83 -11.60 -8.52
CA PHE A 44 6.88 -11.30 -7.55
C PHE A 44 8.26 -11.25 -8.22
N ASP A 45 8.59 -12.28 -9.00
CA ASP A 45 9.86 -12.35 -9.72
C ASP A 45 10.00 -11.24 -10.76
N SER A 46 8.92 -10.92 -11.47
CA SER A 46 8.92 -9.88 -12.51
C SER A 46 9.14 -8.49 -11.91
N ILE A 47 8.46 -8.16 -10.82
CA ILE A 47 8.65 -6.86 -10.14
C ILE A 47 10.05 -6.80 -9.51
N THR A 48 10.49 -7.87 -8.83
CA THR A 48 11.83 -7.92 -8.20
C THR A 48 12.96 -7.73 -9.23
N LYS A 49 12.80 -8.25 -10.45
CA LYS A 49 13.84 -8.16 -11.51
C LYS A 49 13.81 -6.84 -12.28
N ASN A 50 12.63 -6.27 -12.49
CA ASN A 50 12.46 -5.13 -13.41
C ASN A 50 12.26 -3.78 -12.68
N CYS A 51 11.92 -3.81 -11.40
CA CYS A 51 11.59 -2.63 -10.60
C CYS A 51 12.56 -2.48 -9.43
N GLU A 52 12.61 -1.26 -8.86
CA GLU A 52 13.38 -1.02 -7.64
C GLU A 52 12.65 -1.60 -6.42
N GLU A 53 13.42 -2.05 -5.42
CA GLU A 53 12.88 -2.71 -4.22
C GLU A 53 11.85 -1.85 -3.47
N GLU A 54 12.05 -0.53 -3.49
CA GLU A 54 11.18 0.47 -2.85
C GLU A 54 9.76 0.49 -3.45
N ILE A 55 9.60 0.11 -4.72
CA ILE A 55 8.30 0.06 -5.40
C ILE A 55 7.51 -1.19 -5.02
N MET A 56 8.19 -2.27 -4.61
CA MET A 56 7.53 -3.56 -4.33
C MET A 56 6.42 -3.41 -3.30
N LEU A 57 6.65 -2.66 -2.24
CA LEU A 57 5.69 -2.45 -1.16
C LEU A 57 4.43 -1.72 -1.64
N LEU A 58 4.60 -0.70 -2.50
CA LEU A 58 3.48 0.08 -3.03
C LEU A 58 2.67 -0.71 -4.04
N VAL A 59 3.33 -1.45 -4.94
CA VAL A 59 2.66 -2.34 -5.92
C VAL A 59 1.89 -3.44 -5.19
N ASN A 60 2.53 -4.05 -4.19
CA ASN A 60 1.90 -5.09 -3.39
C ASN A 60 0.62 -4.56 -2.70
N HIS A 61 0.69 -3.35 -2.14
CA HIS A 61 -0.48 -2.69 -1.57
C HIS A 61 -1.59 -2.46 -2.60
N CYS A 62 -1.26 -2.02 -3.82
CA CYS A 62 -2.25 -1.86 -4.88
C CYS A 62 -3.02 -3.16 -5.17
N CYS A 63 -2.33 -4.30 -5.13
CA CYS A 63 -2.95 -5.61 -5.33
C CYS A 63 -3.86 -6.00 -4.18
N VAL A 64 -3.43 -5.81 -2.92
CA VAL A 64 -4.27 -6.06 -1.74
C VAL A 64 -5.60 -5.29 -1.81
N VAL A 65 -5.53 -4.00 -2.11
CA VAL A 65 -6.71 -3.13 -2.24
C VAL A 65 -7.60 -3.56 -3.40
N HIS A 66 -7.02 -4.03 -4.51
CA HIS A 66 -7.76 -4.53 -5.67
C HIS A 66 -8.47 -5.85 -5.37
N ASP A 67 -7.79 -6.80 -4.74
CA ASP A 67 -8.34 -8.11 -4.38
C ASP A 67 -9.47 -7.99 -3.35
N GLU A 68 -9.37 -7.08 -2.37
CA GLU A 68 -10.47 -6.79 -1.46
C GLU A 68 -11.63 -6.10 -2.18
N CYS A 69 -11.36 -5.14 -3.08
CA CYS A 69 -12.41 -4.51 -3.89
C CYS A 69 -13.17 -5.55 -4.74
N TYR A 70 -12.45 -6.52 -5.29
CA TYR A 70 -12.98 -7.69 -5.98
C TYR A 70 -13.78 -8.58 -5.03
N THR A 71 -13.28 -8.90 -3.85
CA THR A 71 -13.97 -9.71 -2.84
C THR A 71 -15.31 -9.09 -2.45
N HIS A 72 -15.34 -7.77 -2.23
CA HIS A 72 -16.55 -7.02 -1.88
C HIS A 72 -17.45 -6.69 -3.06
N GLN A 73 -17.12 -7.16 -4.27
CA GLN A 73 -17.93 -6.99 -5.46
C GLN A 73 -18.30 -5.53 -5.74
N LEU A 74 -17.35 -4.60 -5.55
CA LEU A 74 -17.61 -3.15 -5.70
C LEU A 74 -17.69 -2.67 -7.17
N GLY A 75 -17.70 -3.60 -8.12
CA GLY A 75 -17.73 -3.39 -9.56
C GLY A 75 -16.34 -3.49 -10.20
N GLN A 76 -16.17 -4.44 -11.12
CA GLN A 76 -14.89 -4.74 -11.77
C GLN A 76 -14.22 -3.49 -12.37
N ASP A 77 -14.92 -2.74 -13.22
CA ASP A 77 -14.40 -1.52 -13.86
C ASP A 77 -13.94 -0.46 -12.84
N LYS A 78 -14.65 -0.35 -11.70
CA LYS A 78 -14.28 0.57 -10.62
C LYS A 78 -13.01 0.09 -9.92
N CYS A 79 -12.93 -1.20 -9.59
CA CYS A 79 -11.76 -1.80 -8.95
C CYS A 79 -10.52 -1.70 -9.87
N ASP A 80 -10.66 -2.06 -11.15
CA ASP A 80 -9.58 -2.02 -12.13
C ASP A 80 -9.05 -0.59 -12.33
N LYS A 81 -9.94 0.42 -12.42
CA LYS A 81 -9.51 1.83 -12.52
C LYS A 81 -8.71 2.27 -11.30
N LYS A 82 -9.17 1.94 -10.10
CA LYS A 82 -8.46 2.26 -8.86
C LYS A 82 -7.10 1.55 -8.79
N PHE A 83 -7.03 0.29 -9.19
CA PHE A 83 -5.78 -0.46 -9.30
C PHE A 83 -4.81 0.21 -10.27
N CYS A 84 -5.28 0.57 -11.46
CA CYS A 84 -4.48 1.29 -12.45
C CYS A 84 -3.96 2.63 -11.92
N GLU A 85 -4.81 3.42 -11.25
CA GLU A 85 -4.39 4.68 -10.63
C GLU A 85 -3.37 4.49 -9.51
N CYS A 86 -3.52 3.44 -8.70
CA CYS A 86 -2.54 3.07 -7.68
C CYS A 86 -1.20 2.71 -8.31
N ASN A 87 -1.19 1.84 -9.32
CA ASN A 87 0.02 1.43 -10.04
C ASN A 87 0.73 2.58 -10.73
N ARG A 88 -0.02 3.53 -11.34
CA ARG A 88 0.58 4.72 -11.96
C ARG A 88 1.25 5.62 -10.93
N ARG A 89 0.64 5.83 -9.75
CA ARG A 89 1.27 6.56 -8.65
C ARG A 89 2.56 5.88 -8.17
N SER A 90 2.56 4.55 -8.06
CA SER A 90 3.77 3.78 -7.73
C SER A 90 4.85 3.91 -8.80
N ALA A 91 4.48 3.88 -10.09
CA ALA A 91 5.38 4.03 -11.23
C ALA A 91 5.95 5.45 -11.39
N ASP A 92 5.21 6.48 -10.95
CA ASP A 92 5.68 7.87 -10.99
C ASP A 92 6.89 8.10 -10.07
N LEU A 93 7.07 7.24 -9.06
CA LEU A 93 8.24 7.29 -8.17
C LEU A 93 9.51 6.77 -8.85
N LYS A 94 9.43 5.74 -9.72
CA LYS A 94 10.59 5.22 -10.50
C LYS A 94 10.17 4.70 -11.87
N ALA A 95 10.81 5.23 -12.92
CA ALA A 95 10.39 5.03 -14.30
C ALA A 95 10.55 3.60 -14.84
N ASN A 96 11.47 2.79 -14.30
CA ASN A 96 11.77 1.44 -14.79
C ASN A 96 10.62 0.44 -14.64
N CYS A 97 9.64 0.71 -13.76
CA CYS A 97 8.51 -0.17 -13.54
C CYS A 97 7.26 0.23 -14.35
N ARG A 98 7.26 1.39 -15.03
CA ARG A 98 6.06 1.99 -15.62
C ARG A 98 5.37 1.08 -16.64
N ASP A 99 6.12 0.55 -17.60
CA ASP A 99 5.53 -0.26 -18.67
C ASP A 99 4.96 -1.58 -18.14
N LEU A 100 5.63 -2.19 -17.15
CA LEU A 100 5.16 -3.41 -16.49
C LEU A 100 3.86 -3.16 -15.71
N LEU A 101 3.76 -2.02 -15.01
CA LEU A 101 2.58 -1.64 -14.23
C LEU A 101 1.41 -1.14 -15.10
N GLU A 102 1.68 -0.55 -16.27
CA GLU A 102 0.64 -0.23 -17.25
C GLU A 102 0.15 -1.50 -17.97
N ALA A 103 1.04 -2.46 -18.22
CA ALA A 103 0.67 -3.77 -18.74
C ALA A 103 -0.23 -4.52 -17.74
N SER A 104 0.09 -4.50 -16.44
CA SER A 104 -0.76 -5.12 -15.41
C SER A 104 -2.18 -4.51 -15.36
N CYS A 105 -2.28 -3.18 -15.51
CA CYS A 105 -3.57 -2.49 -15.65
C CYS A 105 -4.38 -3.01 -16.86
N SER A 106 -3.73 -3.18 -18.00
CA SER A 106 -4.40 -3.71 -19.20
C SER A 106 -4.85 -5.17 -19.00
N LEU A 107 -4.05 -5.98 -18.32
CA LEU A 107 -4.35 -7.39 -18.07
C LEU A 107 -5.58 -7.57 -17.19
N VAL A 108 -5.73 -6.80 -16.10
CA VAL A 108 -6.92 -6.90 -15.23
C VAL A 108 -8.20 -6.45 -15.96
N GLN A 109 -8.12 -5.44 -16.82
CA GLN A 109 -9.28 -4.97 -17.59
C GLN A 109 -9.73 -5.98 -18.65
N ILE A 110 -8.80 -6.70 -19.29
CA ILE A 110 -9.11 -7.66 -20.36
C ILE A 110 -9.48 -9.03 -19.79
N PHE A 111 -8.74 -9.51 -18.77
CA PHE A 111 -8.84 -10.88 -18.26
C PHE A 111 -9.39 -10.99 -16.83
N GLY A 112 -9.58 -9.86 -16.14
CA GLY A 112 -9.99 -9.84 -14.73
C GLY A 112 -11.43 -10.27 -14.47
N PHE A 113 -12.27 -10.45 -15.49
CA PHE A 113 -13.67 -10.87 -15.33
C PHE A 113 -13.78 -12.17 -14.52
N GLY A 114 -12.98 -13.19 -14.85
CA GLY A 114 -13.01 -14.46 -14.14
C GLY A 114 -12.58 -14.31 -12.67
N ALA A 115 -11.47 -13.60 -12.44
CA ALA A 115 -10.98 -13.33 -11.09
C ALA A 115 -12.01 -12.55 -10.24
N TYR A 116 -12.66 -11.55 -10.82
CA TYR A 116 -13.70 -10.76 -10.15
C TYR A 116 -14.92 -11.59 -9.74
N HIS A 117 -15.39 -12.49 -10.60
CA HIS A 117 -16.54 -13.33 -10.24
C HIS A 117 -16.16 -14.40 -9.21
N ASN A 118 -14.94 -14.95 -9.32
CA ASN A 118 -14.47 -15.98 -8.41
C ASN A 118 -14.17 -15.45 -7.00
N SER A 119 -13.86 -14.16 -6.85
CA SER A 119 -13.58 -13.54 -5.55
C SER A 119 -14.83 -13.33 -4.68
N ALA A 120 -16.04 -13.46 -5.22
CA ALA A 120 -17.29 -13.22 -4.47
C ALA A 120 -17.44 -14.13 -3.23
N ASN A 121 -16.81 -15.31 -3.26
CA ASN A 121 -16.81 -16.27 -2.14
C ASN A 121 -15.42 -16.42 -1.52
N TYR A 122 -14.51 -15.47 -1.78
CA TYR A 122 -13.21 -15.47 -1.14
C TYR A 122 -13.37 -15.17 0.35
N SER A 123 -12.75 -16.01 1.17
CA SER A 123 -12.53 -15.76 2.59
C SER A 123 -11.03 -15.68 2.80
N GLU A 124 -10.59 -14.68 3.56
CA GLU A 124 -9.20 -14.62 4.00
C GLU A 124 -8.82 -15.92 4.72
N PRO A 125 -7.63 -16.47 4.46
CA PRO A 125 -7.20 -17.68 5.13
C PRO A 125 -6.84 -17.38 6.60
N ASP A 126 -7.01 -18.38 7.47
CA ASP A 126 -6.77 -18.23 8.92
C ASP A 126 -5.30 -17.89 9.26
N ASP A 127 -4.38 -18.19 8.36
CA ASP A 127 -2.95 -17.93 8.49
C ASP A 127 -2.49 -16.58 7.89
N LEU A 128 -3.43 -15.71 7.49
CA LEU A 128 -3.12 -14.35 7.07
C LEU A 128 -2.30 -13.63 8.15
N VAL A 129 -1.09 -13.22 7.79
CA VAL A 129 -0.22 -12.43 8.67
C VAL A 129 -0.81 -11.03 8.84
N LYS A 130 -1.23 -10.70 10.07
CA LYS A 130 -1.73 -9.38 10.45
C LYS A 130 -0.61 -8.55 11.06
N TYR A 131 0.05 -7.72 10.25
CA TYR A 131 1.07 -6.80 10.71
C TYR A 131 0.48 -5.77 11.68
N THR A 132 1.29 -5.33 12.63
CA THR A 132 0.92 -4.28 13.59
C THR A 132 1.99 -3.20 13.59
N LEU A 133 1.67 -2.01 14.09
CA LEU A 133 2.66 -0.94 14.19
C LEU A 133 3.77 -1.33 15.18
N HIS A 134 5.03 -1.03 14.83
CA HIS A 134 6.17 -1.23 15.74
C HIS A 134 6.12 -0.31 16.97
N SER A 135 5.34 0.77 16.93
CA SER A 135 5.13 1.66 18.07
C SER A 135 4.42 0.94 19.21
N THR A 136 5.09 0.82 20.36
CA THR A 136 4.54 0.16 21.56
C THR A 136 3.27 0.84 22.08
N SER A 137 3.13 2.16 21.91
CA SER A 137 1.96 2.91 22.37
C SER A 137 0.74 2.77 21.44
N LEU A 138 0.96 2.44 20.17
CA LEU A 138 -0.10 2.31 19.17
C LEU A 138 -0.44 0.85 18.82
N LYS A 139 0.45 -0.10 19.13
CA LYS A 139 0.29 -1.52 18.79
C LYS A 139 -1.05 -2.10 19.24
N ASP A 140 -1.41 -1.95 20.51
CA ASP A 140 -2.64 -2.52 21.06
C ASP A 140 -3.89 -1.88 20.45
N ARG A 141 -3.83 -0.57 20.17
CA ARG A 141 -4.92 0.15 19.47
C ARG A 141 -5.07 -0.36 18.05
N TYR A 142 -3.95 -0.56 17.34
CA TYR A 142 -3.96 -1.06 15.97
C TYR A 142 -4.53 -2.48 15.88
N ILE A 143 -4.18 -3.36 16.82
CA ILE A 143 -4.74 -4.71 16.89
C ILE A 143 -6.27 -4.67 16.98
N GLY A 144 -6.82 -3.72 17.74
CA GLY A 144 -8.27 -3.54 17.88
C GLY A 144 -9.00 -3.18 16.57
N ILE A 145 -8.32 -2.59 15.58
CA ILE A 145 -8.93 -2.18 14.32
C ILE A 145 -9.34 -3.40 13.49
N TYR A 146 -8.56 -4.48 13.50
CA TYR A 146 -8.92 -5.71 12.78
C TYR A 146 -10.28 -6.30 13.21
N GLY A 147 -10.66 -6.12 14.48
CA GLY A 147 -11.98 -6.54 14.97
C GLY A 147 -13.12 -5.61 14.52
N GLN A 148 -12.82 -4.36 14.22
CA GLN A 148 -13.79 -3.32 13.86
C GLN A 148 -13.93 -3.13 12.34
N CYS A 149 -12.93 -3.58 11.59
CA CYS A 149 -12.81 -3.48 10.12
C CYS A 149 -12.63 -4.86 9.47
N PRO A 150 -13.52 -5.84 9.71
CA PRO A 150 -13.27 -7.24 9.36
C PRO A 150 -13.18 -7.49 7.85
N LYS A 151 -13.65 -6.56 7.02
CA LYS A 151 -13.66 -6.69 5.56
C LYS A 151 -12.34 -6.31 4.90
N VAL A 152 -11.44 -5.66 5.64
CA VAL A 152 -10.24 -5.03 5.07
C VAL A 152 -8.97 -5.41 5.83
N ASN A 153 -8.90 -6.62 6.40
CA ASN A 153 -7.75 -7.01 7.22
C ASN A 153 -6.45 -7.05 6.39
N ALA A 154 -6.48 -7.54 5.15
CA ALA A 154 -5.30 -7.54 4.30
C ALA A 154 -4.84 -6.11 4.02
N THR A 155 -5.74 -5.17 3.70
CA THR A 155 -5.40 -3.76 3.49
C THR A 155 -4.82 -3.14 4.76
N LEU A 156 -5.43 -3.38 5.93
CA LEU A 156 -4.91 -2.91 7.22
C LEU A 156 -3.52 -3.47 7.52
N SER A 157 -3.28 -4.75 7.22
CA SER A 157 -1.96 -5.37 7.37
C SER A 157 -0.93 -4.70 6.46
N SER A 158 -1.31 -4.44 5.20
CA SER A 158 -0.47 -3.71 4.25
C SER A 158 -0.18 -2.26 4.68
N CYS A 159 -1.14 -1.55 5.28
CA CYS A 159 -0.94 -0.21 5.84
C CYS A 159 0.09 -0.21 6.98
N ALA A 160 0.01 -1.20 7.89
CA ALA A 160 0.97 -1.34 8.99
C ALA A 160 2.37 -1.62 8.46
N LEU A 161 2.50 -2.52 7.48
CA LEU A 161 3.79 -2.82 6.86
C LEU A 161 4.38 -1.58 6.17
N GLN A 162 3.58 -0.83 5.41
CA GLN A 162 4.00 0.44 4.81
C GLN A 162 4.51 1.44 5.84
N HIS A 163 3.80 1.60 6.95
CA HIS A 163 4.25 2.49 8.02
C HIS A 163 5.55 2.01 8.68
N ASN A 164 5.66 0.72 8.96
CA ASN A 164 6.84 0.13 9.61
C ASN A 164 8.10 0.21 8.74
N LEU A 165 7.94 0.24 7.41
CA LEU A 165 9.03 0.32 6.44
C LEU A 165 9.27 1.74 5.90
N CYS A 166 8.47 2.71 6.34
CA CYS A 166 8.58 4.09 5.91
C CYS A 166 9.90 4.72 6.38
N GLN A 167 10.69 5.24 5.44
CA GLN A 167 11.99 5.88 5.70
C GLN A 167 11.89 7.42 5.74
N GLU A 168 10.69 7.97 5.61
CA GLU A 168 10.43 9.40 5.66
C GLU A 168 10.37 9.93 7.11
N SER A 169 10.18 11.24 7.28
CA SER A 169 9.94 11.81 8.61
C SER A 169 8.71 11.15 9.28
N ALA A 170 8.74 11.02 10.62
CA ALA A 170 7.64 10.43 11.39
C ALA A 170 6.26 11.04 11.04
N MET A 171 6.20 12.36 10.81
CA MET A 171 4.95 13.04 10.40
C MET A 171 4.45 12.57 9.03
N LYS A 172 5.33 12.42 8.04
CA LYS A 172 4.96 11.90 6.71
C LYS A 172 4.52 10.44 6.79
N CYS A 173 5.20 9.60 7.58
CA CYS A 173 4.81 8.21 7.77
C CYS A 173 3.46 8.07 8.49
N ALA A 174 3.18 8.97 9.44
CA ALA A 174 1.88 9.07 10.10
C ALA A 174 0.77 9.55 9.14
N ASP A 175 1.05 10.54 8.30
CA ASP A 175 0.14 11.04 7.27
C ASP A 175 -0.21 9.94 6.25
N SER A 176 0.79 9.26 5.70
CA SER A 176 0.59 8.12 4.79
C SER A 176 -0.21 6.99 5.45
N LEU A 177 0.06 6.68 6.72
CA LEU A 177 -0.71 5.68 7.46
C LEU A 177 -2.16 6.11 7.61
N SER A 178 -2.43 7.36 8.00
CA SER A 178 -3.78 7.89 8.15
C SER A 178 -4.57 7.82 6.84
N VAL A 179 -3.97 8.24 5.72
CA VAL A 179 -4.59 8.12 4.39
C VAL A 179 -4.92 6.65 4.06
N CYS A 180 -3.97 5.74 4.26
CA CYS A 180 -4.16 4.31 4.01
C CYS A 180 -5.32 3.72 4.85
N LEU A 181 -5.38 4.06 6.14
CA LEU A 181 -6.43 3.59 7.04
C LEU A 181 -7.81 4.16 6.67
N HIS A 182 -7.90 5.43 6.26
CA HIS A 182 -9.17 6.00 5.80
C HIS A 182 -9.65 5.36 4.50
N ASP A 183 -8.75 5.05 3.57
CA ASP A 183 -9.09 4.33 2.34
C ASP A 183 -9.60 2.91 2.66
N ALA A 184 -8.98 2.23 3.63
CA ALA A 184 -9.44 0.93 4.12
C ALA A 184 -10.84 1.03 4.77
N ALA A 185 -11.06 2.00 5.66
CA ALA A 185 -12.37 2.20 6.30
C ALA A 185 -13.46 2.54 5.28
N SER A 186 -13.15 3.36 4.27
CA SER A 186 -14.07 3.65 3.17
C SER A 186 -14.43 2.41 2.36
N MET A 187 -13.53 1.42 2.25
CA MET A 187 -13.82 0.16 1.57
C MET A 187 -14.65 -0.79 2.44
N ASP A 188 -14.36 -0.89 3.74
CA ASP A 188 -15.15 -1.67 4.69
C ASP A 188 -16.61 -1.18 4.75
N GLY A 189 -16.77 0.16 4.75
CA GLY A 189 -18.05 0.85 4.70
C GLY A 189 -18.87 0.76 5.99
N SER A 190 -18.30 0.27 7.09
CA SER A 190 -18.95 0.30 8.40
C SER A 190 -18.54 1.53 9.21
N VAL A 191 -19.53 2.10 9.91
CA VAL A 191 -19.31 3.22 10.85
C VAL A 191 -18.39 2.81 12.01
N LEU A 192 -18.42 1.53 12.40
CA LEU A 192 -17.51 0.99 13.42
C LEU A 192 -16.05 1.08 12.96
N CYS A 193 -15.78 0.67 11.73
CA CYS A 193 -14.44 0.75 11.15
C CYS A 193 -13.98 2.21 11.01
N GLU A 194 -14.85 3.08 10.50
CA GLU A 194 -14.55 4.53 10.38
C GLU A 194 -14.16 5.13 11.73
N ASN A 195 -14.95 4.90 12.79
CA ASN A 195 -14.66 5.40 14.13
C ASN A 195 -13.34 4.84 14.68
N ALA A 196 -13.08 3.54 14.49
CA ALA A 196 -11.82 2.90 14.92
C ALA A 196 -10.60 3.54 14.27
N VAL A 197 -10.69 3.87 12.98
CA VAL A 197 -9.64 4.52 12.22
C VAL A 197 -9.43 5.96 12.68
N GLU A 198 -10.49 6.72 12.95
CA GLU A 198 -10.36 8.09 13.49
C GLU A 198 -9.65 8.08 14.85
N GLU A 199 -10.01 7.17 15.75
CA GLU A 199 -9.38 7.08 17.08
C GLU A 199 -7.88 6.80 17.02
N ILE A 200 -7.41 5.94 16.10
CA ILE A 200 -5.98 5.68 15.96
C ILE A 200 -5.24 6.82 15.26
N CYS A 201 -5.87 7.50 14.30
CA CYS A 201 -5.27 8.64 13.63
C CYS A 201 -5.07 9.77 14.65
N ASP A 202 -6.09 10.06 15.46
CA ASP A 202 -6.01 11.02 16.56
C ASP A 202 -4.90 10.66 17.55
N ALA A 203 -4.76 9.38 17.94
CA ALA A 203 -3.69 8.94 18.83
C ALA A 203 -2.29 9.11 18.19
N THR A 204 -2.17 8.86 16.89
CA THR A 204 -0.91 8.97 16.12
C THR A 204 -0.44 10.42 16.04
N PHE A 205 -1.35 11.38 15.83
CA PHE A 205 -1.03 12.80 15.74
C PHE A 205 -0.97 13.50 17.10
N ASN A 206 -1.78 13.12 18.08
CA ASN A 206 -1.75 13.72 19.43
C ASN A 206 -0.49 13.31 20.21
N GLY A 207 0.07 12.12 19.97
CA GLY A 207 1.39 11.74 20.47
C GLY A 207 2.54 12.59 19.89
N SER A 208 2.27 13.30 18.78
CA SER A 208 3.22 14.19 18.09
C SER A 208 2.99 15.68 18.44
N SER A 209 2.00 16.01 19.29
CA SER A 209 1.62 17.40 19.60
C SER A 209 2.61 18.10 20.53
N LEU A 210 3.70 18.57 19.95
CA LEU A 210 3.80 20.01 19.68
C LEU A 210 3.32 20.20 18.23
N TYR A 211 2.37 21.11 17.99
CA TYR A 211 1.79 21.50 16.69
C TYR A 211 0.46 20.82 16.28
N HIS A 212 -0.64 21.34 16.85
CA HIS A 212 -1.95 21.33 16.19
C HIS A 212 -1.94 22.30 15.00
N VAL A 213 -2.17 21.79 13.78
CA VAL A 213 -2.89 22.54 12.74
C VAL A 213 -4.02 21.66 12.23
N LYS A 214 -5.23 22.10 12.53
CA LYS A 214 -6.50 21.50 12.11
C LYS A 214 -6.60 21.60 10.59
N GLN A 215 -6.31 20.53 9.85
CA GLN A 215 -6.65 20.47 8.42
C GLN A 215 -8.14 20.19 8.27
N GLN A 216 -8.87 21.26 7.92
CA GLN A 216 -10.26 21.22 7.54
C GLN A 216 -10.33 20.68 6.10
N ARG A 217 -10.79 19.43 5.93
CA ARG A 217 -11.08 18.83 4.63
C ARG A 217 -12.12 19.71 3.89
N PRO A 218 -11.84 20.31 2.72
CA PRO A 218 -12.87 21.04 1.98
C PRO A 218 -13.89 20.04 1.42
N SER A 219 -15.17 20.26 1.72
CA SER A 219 -16.28 19.60 1.02
C SER A 219 -16.23 19.98 -0.46
N ILE A 220 -15.75 19.08 -1.31
CA ILE A 220 -15.86 19.21 -2.76
C ILE A 220 -17.34 19.06 -3.11
N LYS A 221 -17.98 20.16 -3.52
CA LYS A 221 -19.33 20.11 -4.08
C LYS A 221 -19.27 19.40 -5.43
N ILE A 222 -19.88 18.21 -5.50
CA ILE A 222 -19.99 17.35 -6.69
C ILE A 222 -20.63 18.06 -7.91
N SER A 223 -21.22 19.24 -7.72
CA SER A 223 -21.86 20.02 -8.79
C SER A 223 -20.90 20.67 -9.80
N GLU A 224 -19.59 20.79 -9.53
CA GLU A 224 -18.64 21.46 -10.45
C GLU A 224 -17.79 20.51 -11.32
N LEU A 225 -17.70 19.22 -10.99
CA LEU A 225 -16.89 18.24 -11.74
C LEU A 225 -17.57 17.72 -13.02
N LEU A 226 -18.88 17.91 -13.18
CA LEU A 226 -19.62 17.48 -14.37
C LEU A 226 -19.43 18.40 -15.59
N GLY A 227 -18.85 19.60 -15.41
CA GLY A 227 -18.63 20.56 -16.49
C GLY A 227 -17.38 20.34 -17.34
N GLN A 228 -16.39 19.57 -16.86
CA GLN A 228 -15.09 19.41 -17.54
C GLN A 228 -14.88 18.04 -18.19
N ALA A 229 -15.72 17.03 -17.88
CA ALA A 229 -15.59 15.68 -18.42
C ALA A 229 -16.14 15.51 -19.86
N ILE A 230 -16.81 16.52 -20.42
CA ILE A 230 -17.48 16.41 -21.74
C ILE A 230 -16.56 16.81 -22.91
N THR A 231 -15.46 17.52 -22.68
CA THR A 231 -14.62 18.07 -23.78
C THR A 231 -13.46 17.17 -24.22
N MET A 232 -13.08 16.12 -23.46
CA MET A 232 -11.94 15.26 -23.80
C MET A 232 -12.27 14.00 -24.62
N LYS A 233 -13.56 13.70 -24.86
CA LYS A 233 -13.99 12.45 -25.51
C LYS A 233 -13.89 12.44 -27.05
N ILE A 234 -13.37 13.50 -27.68
CA ILE A 234 -13.40 13.65 -29.16
C ILE A 234 -12.03 13.45 -29.83
N TYR A 235 -10.89 13.47 -29.11
CA TYR A 235 -9.57 13.54 -29.77
C TYR A 235 -8.66 12.30 -29.72
N ASN A 236 -9.13 11.12 -29.28
CA ASN A 236 -8.24 9.96 -29.22
C ASN A 236 -8.85 8.66 -29.75
N ARG A 237 -9.28 8.69 -31.02
CA ARG A 237 -9.53 7.50 -31.86
C ARG A 237 -8.66 7.60 -33.11
N ARG A 238 -7.39 7.19 -33.01
CA ARG A 238 -6.59 6.64 -34.12
C ARG A 238 -5.19 6.27 -33.62
N SER A 239 -4.72 5.09 -34.04
CA SER A 239 -3.37 4.53 -33.89
C SER A 239 -3.04 4.04 -32.45
N HIS A 240 -2.64 2.80 -32.17
CA HIS A 240 -1.93 1.80 -32.95
C HIS A 240 -2.37 0.38 -32.59
N LEU A 241 -2.54 -0.43 -33.63
CA LEU A 241 -2.48 -1.89 -33.62
C LEU A 241 -1.00 -2.31 -33.66
N SER A 242 -0.72 -3.48 -33.07
CA SER A 242 0.52 -4.29 -33.15
C SER A 242 1.46 -4.24 -31.94
N ALA A 243 1.27 -5.18 -31.01
CA ALA A 243 2.31 -6.13 -30.59
C ALA A 243 1.64 -7.22 -29.74
N VAL A 244 1.32 -8.33 -30.40
CA VAL A 244 1.07 -9.64 -29.79
C VAL A 244 2.41 -10.15 -29.26
N ILE A 245 2.44 -10.67 -28.03
CA ILE A 245 3.27 -11.82 -27.61
C ILE A 245 2.82 -12.28 -26.21
N LEU A 246 2.34 -13.54 -26.15
CA LEU A 246 2.34 -14.54 -25.07
C LEU A 246 2.05 -14.03 -23.64
N LEU A 247 0.97 -14.45 -22.99
CA LEU A 247 0.90 -15.76 -22.35
C LEU A 247 -0.54 -16.29 -22.30
N SER A 248 -0.73 -17.48 -22.88
CA SER A 248 -1.83 -18.38 -22.53
C SER A 248 -1.47 -19.12 -21.23
N PHE A 249 -2.50 -19.43 -20.44
CA PHE A 249 -2.53 -20.19 -19.16
C PHE A 249 -2.35 -19.37 -17.89
#